data_AF-A0AAW0L269-F1
#
_entry.id   AF-A0AAW0L269-F1
#
_cell.length_a   1.000
_cell.length_b   1.000
_cell.length_c   1.000
_cell.angle_alpha   90.00
_cell.angle_beta   90.00
_cell.angle_gamma   90.00
#
_symmetry.space_group_name_H-M   'P 1'
#
loop_
_entity.id
_entity.type
_entity.pdbx_description
1 polymer ?
#
loop_
_entity_poly.entity_id
_entity_poly.type
_entity_poly.pdbx_seq_one_letter_code
_entity_poly.pdbx_strand_id
1 'polypeptide(L)' 'MILHSAKQFRLAEGIIFNTFMELEGSAIKALLDEEAKNLSLYPIGPIQSGSSNQFDKSESDRLRWSGGTLSYDWPRDWN' A
#
# COMPACT_ATOMS: atom_id res chain seq x y z
N MET A 1 -17.96 -13.32 -11.84
CA MET A 1 -17.88 -11.91 -11.42
C MET A 1 -16.61 -11.20 -11.93
N ILE A 2 -15.42 -11.76 -11.73
CA ILE A 2 -14.13 -11.13 -12.13
C ILE A 2 -14.00 -10.96 -13.65
N LEU A 3 -14.24 -12.02 -14.44
CA LEU A 3 -14.11 -11.97 -15.89
C LEU A 3 -15.07 -10.97 -16.55
N HIS A 4 -16.28 -10.82 -16.01
CA HIS A 4 -17.26 -9.85 -16.51
C HIS A 4 -16.75 -8.41 -16.33
N SER A 5 -16.24 -8.09 -15.13
CA SER A 5 -15.67 -6.77 -14.83
C SER A 5 -14.43 -6.46 -15.67
N ALA A 6 -13.54 -7.46 -15.84
CA ALA A 6 -12.33 -7.30 -16.64
C ALA A 6 -12.60 -6.99 -18.13
N LYS A 7 -13.71 -7.47 -18.68
CA LYS A 7 -14.12 -7.13 -20.06
C LYS A 7 -14.50 -5.66 -20.20
N GLN A 8 -15.11 -5.08 -19.17
CA GLN A 8 -15.55 -3.67 -19.19
C GLN A 8 -14.38 -2.69 -19.11
N PHE A 9 -13.23 -3.10 -18.58
CA PHE A 9 -12.02 -2.27 -18.56
C PHE A 9 -11.53 -1.87 -19.96
N ARG A 10 -11.82 -2.69 -20.99
CA ARG A 10 -11.49 -2.34 -22.39
C ARG A 10 -12.31 -1.18 -22.94
N LEU A 11 -13.38 -0.76 -22.25
CA LEU A 11 -14.23 0.37 -22.64
C LEU A 11 -13.81 1.67 -21.96
N ALA A 12 -12.87 1.63 -21.02
CA ALA A 12 -12.37 2.82 -20.33
C ALA A 12 -11.31 3.53 -21.18
N GLU A 13 -11.29 4.87 -21.13
CA GLU A 13 -10.25 5.71 -21.76
C GLU A 13 -8.86 5.47 -21.13
N GLY A 14 -8.85 5.10 -19.85
CA GLY A 14 -7.65 4.69 -19.15
C GLY A 14 -7.95 4.14 -17.75
N ILE A 15 -6.95 3.49 -17.16
CA ILE A 15 -7.01 2.95 -15.80
C ILE A 15 -5.93 3.61 -14.95
N ILE A 16 -6.37 4.12 -13.81
CA ILE A 16 -5.53 4.65 -12.76
C ILE A 16 -5.34 3.58 -11.69
N PHE A 17 -4.10 3.33 -11.27
CA PHE A 17 -3.81 2.37 -10.22
C PHE A 17 -2.76 2.91 -9.24
N ASN A 18 -2.99 2.64 -7.97
CA ASN A 18 -2.16 3.10 -6.86
C ASN A 18 -0.94 2.18 -6.70
N THR A 19 0.08 2.37 -7.54
CA THR A 19 1.36 1.65 -7.46
C THR A 19 2.54 2.55 -7.87
N PHE A 20 3.75 2.05 -7.71
CA PHE A 20 5.01 2.70 -8.09
C PHE A 20 6.01 1.65 -8.63
N MET A 21 6.98 2.10 -9.43
CA MET A 21 7.87 1.23 -10.21
C MET A 21 8.77 0.34 -9.33
N GLU A 22 9.17 0.83 -8.16
CA GLU A 22 10.04 0.12 -7.24
C GLU A 22 9.34 -1.06 -6.55
N LEU A 23 8.00 -1.08 -6.53
CA LEU A 23 7.24 -2.19 -5.95
C LEU A 23 7.20 -3.38 -6.90
N GLU A 24 6.76 -3.18 -8.14
CA GLU A 24 6.59 -4.25 -9.16
C GLU A 24 6.91 -3.77 -10.59
N GLY A 25 8.11 -3.27 -10.81
CA GLY A 25 8.50 -2.66 -12.09
C GLY A 25 8.40 -3.57 -13.30
N SER A 26 8.61 -4.89 -13.17
CA SER A 26 8.46 -5.84 -14.29
C SER A 26 7.00 -6.01 -14.72
N ALA A 27 6.08 -6.12 -13.76
CA ALA A 27 4.64 -6.22 -14.03
C ALA A 27 4.11 -4.93 -14.65
N ILE A 28 4.52 -3.77 -14.12
CA ILE A 28 4.11 -2.47 -14.64
C ILE A 28 4.61 -2.27 -16.08
N LYS A 29 5.87 -2.63 -16.37
CA LYS A 29 6.43 -2.54 -17.72
C LYS A 29 5.71 -3.46 -18.71
N ALA A 30 5.41 -4.70 -18.33
CA ALA A 30 4.67 -5.63 -19.19
C ALA A 30 3.24 -5.16 -19.47
N LEU A 31 2.62 -4.44 -18.54
CA LEU A 31 1.30 -3.84 -18.72
C LEU A 31 1.32 -2.57 -19.58
N LEU A 32 2.40 -1.78 -19.49
CA LEU A 32 2.60 -0.54 -20.26
C LEU A 32 3.15 -0.79 -21.67
N ASP A 33 3.58 -2.00 -21.98
CA ASP A 33 4.11 -2.33 -23.30
C ASP A 33 3.02 -2.18 -24.38
N GLU A 34 3.37 -1.56 -25.50
CA GLU A 34 2.46 -1.14 -26.58
C GLU A 34 1.73 -2.33 -27.24
N GLU A 35 2.26 -3.56 -27.13
CA GLU A 35 1.56 -4.77 -27.57
C GLU A 35 0.26 -5.05 -26.78
N ALA A 36 0.12 -4.48 -25.58
CA ALA A 36 -1.05 -4.62 -24.72
C ALA A 36 -2.22 -3.68 -25.10
N LYS A 37 -2.49 -3.50 -26.41
CA LYS A 37 -3.71 -2.88 -26.98
C LYS A 37 -4.29 -1.66 -26.22
N ASN A 38 -3.92 -0.44 -26.63
CA ASN A 38 -4.71 0.81 -26.52
C ASN A 38 -5.32 1.18 -25.15
N LEU A 39 -4.93 0.56 -24.04
CA LEU A 39 -5.47 0.88 -22.73
C LEU A 39 -4.48 1.78 -22.01
N SER A 40 -4.80 3.06 -21.89
CA SER A 40 -3.93 4.01 -21.21
C SER A 40 -3.83 3.70 -19.72
N LEU A 41 -2.63 3.42 -19.22
CA LEU A 41 -2.37 2.99 -17.86
C LEU A 41 -1.56 4.04 -17.09
N TYR A 42 -2.04 4.41 -15.89
CA TYR A 42 -1.46 5.50 -15.09
C TYR A 42 -1.16 5.04 -13.65
N PRO A 43 0.10 4.69 -13.32
CA PRO A 43 0.53 4.46 -11.95
C PRO A 43 0.67 5.80 -11.20
N ILE A 44 -0.05 5.99 -10.08
CA ILE A 44 -0.07 7.25 -9.33
C ILE A 44 0.20 7.09 -7.81
N GLY A 45 0.81 5.98 -7.40
CA GLY A 45 1.00 5.65 -5.99
C GLY A 45 2.31 6.13 -5.37
N PRO A 46 2.41 6.10 -4.02
CA PRO A 46 1.40 5.62 -3.08
C PRO A 46 0.38 6.69 -2.66
N ILE A 47 -0.91 6.47 -2.93
CA ILE A 47 -2.01 7.20 -2.30
C ILE A 47 -2.24 6.59 -0.92
N GLN A 48 -2.10 7.41 0.11
CA GLN A 48 -2.28 7.03 1.51
C GLN A 48 -3.53 7.70 2.06
N SER A 49 -4.27 6.99 2.90
CA SER A 49 -5.32 7.62 3.70
C SER A 49 -4.69 8.69 4.60
N GLY A 50 -5.23 9.90 4.56
CA GLY A 50 -4.76 10.97 5.45
C GLY A 50 -4.86 10.54 6.91
N SER A 51 -3.94 11.03 7.74
CA SER A 51 -4.03 10.92 9.19
C SER A 51 -5.39 11.46 9.62
N SER A 52 -6.27 10.56 10.04
CA SER A 52 -7.49 10.96 10.70
C SER A 52 -7.08 11.52 12.06
N ASN A 53 -7.09 12.84 12.19
CA ASN A 53 -7.04 13.51 13.49
C ASN A 53 -8.30 13.25 14.34
N GLN A 54 -9.16 12.29 13.96
CA GLN A 54 -10.25 11.81 14.82
C GLN A 54 -9.62 11.01 15.94
N PHE A 55 -9.40 11.74 17.03
CA PHE A 55 -8.86 11.33 18.29
C PHE A 55 -9.84 10.36 18.99
N ASP A 56 -10.01 9.16 18.44
CA ASP A 56 -10.57 8.06 19.22
C ASP A 56 -9.48 7.64 20.21
N LYS A 57 -9.64 8.11 21.45
CA LYS A 57 -8.81 7.82 22.64
C LYS A 57 -8.47 6.32 22.84
N SER A 58 -9.11 5.42 22.09
CA SER A 58 -8.92 3.98 22.10
C SER A 58 -7.69 3.48 21.33
N GLU A 59 -7.15 4.21 20.34
CA GLU A 59 -5.99 3.73 19.56
C GLU A 59 -4.63 4.10 20.17
N SER A 60 -4.59 4.97 21.17
CA SER A 60 -3.33 5.45 21.78
C SER A 60 -2.63 4.41 22.66
N ASP A 61 -3.32 3.38 23.17
CA ASP A 61 -2.70 2.36 24.01
C ASP A 61 -1.83 1.36 23.21
N ARG A 62 -2.16 1.11 21.93
CA ARG A 62 -1.36 0.20 21.06
C ARG A 62 -0.03 0.81 20.63
N LEU A 63 -0.02 2.13 20.38
CA LEU A 63 1.20 2.85 20.02
C LEU A 63 2.18 2.95 21.20
N ARG A 64 1.67 2.92 22.44
CA ARG A 64 2.50 2.95 23.66
C ARG A 64 3.43 1.75 23.76
N TRP A 65 3.03 0.58 23.25
CA TRP A 65 3.88 -0.63 23.27
C TRP A 65 4.91 -0.66 22.14
N SER A 66 4.67 0.09 21.06
CA SER A 66 5.56 0.12 19.90
C SER A 66 6.78 1.03 20.10
N GLY A 67 6.69 1.99 21.02
CA GLY A 67 7.77 2.94 21.34
C GLY A 67 8.65 2.55 22.53
N GLY A 68 8.37 1.42 23.18
CA GLY A 68 9.16 0.93 24.31
C GLY A 68 10.34 0.10 23.83
N THR A 69 11.49 0.72 23.58
CA THR A 69 12.76 -0.02 23.63
C THR A 69 12.91 -0.50 25.08
N LEU A 70 12.53 -1.74 25.35
CA LEU A 70 12.84 -2.43 26.60
C LEU A 70 14.38 -2.55 26.67
N SER A 71 15.03 -1.56 27.30
CA SER A 71 16.33 -1.80 27.89
C SER A 71 16.09 -2.81 29.02
N TYR A 72 16.30 -4.08 28.74
CA TYR A 72 16.30 -5.12 29.76
C TYR A 72 17.49 -4.85 30.68
N ASP A 73 17.25 -4.16 31.79
CA ASP A 73 18.18 -4.14 32.92
C ASP A 73 17.97 -5.46 33.67
N TRP A 74 18.90 -6.41 33.48
CA TRP A 74 18.89 -7.69 34.17
C TRP A 74 19.14 -7.45 35.68
N PRO A 75 18.33 -8.01 36.60
CA PRO A 75 18.61 -7.92 38.03
C PRO A 75 19.98 -8.55 38.32
N ARG A 76 20.90 -7.78 38.92
CA ARG A 76 22.23 -8.25 39.36
C ARG A 76 22.14 -8.81 40.78
N ASP A 77 21.15 -9.64 41.03
CA ASP A 77 20.88 -10.16 42.36
C ASP A 77 20.72 -11.68 42.24
N TRP A 78 21.83 -12.30 41.84
CA TRP A 78 22.10 -13.72 42.10
C TRP A 78 23.56 -13.90 42.50
N ASN A 79 23.88 -13.53 43.74
CA ASN A 79 24.99 -14.10 44.50
C ASN A 79 24.76 -13.95 46.01
#